data_AF-A0A2V9YPU6-F1
#
_entry.id   AF-A0A2V9YPU6-F1
#
_cell.length_a   1.000
_cell.length_b   1.000
_cell.length_c   1.000
_cell.angle_alpha   90.00
_cell.angle_beta   90.00
_cell.angle_gamma   90.00
#
_symmetry.space_group_name_H-M   'P 1'
#
loop_
_entity.id
_entity.type
_entity.pdbx_description
1 polymer ?
#
loop_
_entity_poly.entity_id
_entity_poly.type
_entity_poly.pdbx_seq_one_letter_code
_entity_poly.pdbx_strand_id
1 'polypeptide(L)'
;MRKLFVFMLAAALCGAVSQAQTKKAPPEGSAREEALEKSVHITSGPTVSNVTATSATITWTTNKNGATDVKYGYDNGHWRTAFKRGGAKDHSVTLSGLKPDKNYTFKIMTREQEVRTTGTFHTPKA
;
A
#
# COMPACT_ATOMS: atom_id res chain seq x y z
N MET A 1 16.91 -32.08 -41.66
CA MET A 1 16.09 -33.06 -42.41
C MET A 1 14.71 -33.09 -41.77
N ARG A 2 13.77 -32.25 -42.23
CA ARG A 2 12.60 -32.63 -43.07
C ARG A 2 11.85 -33.87 -42.57
N LYS A 3 10.68 -33.67 -41.93
CA LYS A 3 9.46 -34.43 -42.24
C LYS A 3 8.23 -33.51 -42.12
N LEU A 4 7.62 -33.30 -43.28
CA LEU A 4 6.29 -32.73 -43.53
C LEU A 4 5.25 -33.90 -43.50
N PHE A 5 3.96 -33.58 -43.65
CA PHE A 5 2.74 -34.44 -43.73
C PHE A 5 2.04 -34.64 -42.36
N VAL A 6 0.74 -34.41 -42.14
CA VAL A 6 -0.46 -34.19 -42.99
C VAL A 6 -1.53 -33.47 -42.18
N PHE A 7 -2.26 -32.56 -42.83
CA PHE A 7 -3.54 -32.01 -42.40
C PHE A 7 -4.62 -33.09 -42.45
N MET A 8 -5.29 -33.36 -41.33
CA MET A 8 -6.63 -33.95 -41.36
C MET A 8 -7.60 -32.96 -40.72
N LEU A 9 -8.46 -32.42 -41.56
CA LEU A 9 -9.57 -31.55 -41.21
C LEU A 9 -10.67 -32.42 -40.60
N ALA A 10 -11.02 -32.17 -39.34
CA ALA A 10 -12.28 -32.62 -38.75
C ALA A 10 -12.91 -31.43 -38.03
N ALA A 11 -14.06 -30.98 -38.55
CA ALA A 11 -14.80 -29.86 -38.02
C ALA A 11 -15.82 -30.30 -36.97
N ALA A 12 -16.01 -29.39 -36.01
CA ALA A 12 -17.19 -29.16 -35.17
C ALA A 12 -17.51 -30.17 -34.06
N LEU A 13 -17.24 -29.76 -32.82
CA LEU A 13 -18.25 -29.70 -31.76
C LEU A 13 -17.82 -28.70 -30.68
N CYS A 14 -18.80 -27.95 -30.20
CA CYS A 14 -18.70 -26.85 -29.26
C CYS A 14 -18.02 -27.27 -27.94
N GLY A 15 -17.18 -26.39 -27.40
CA GLY A 15 -16.58 -26.57 -26.09
C GLY A 15 -15.73 -25.38 -25.73
N ALA A 16 -16.34 -24.36 -25.14
CA ALA A 16 -15.61 -23.31 -24.44
C ALA A 16 -14.67 -23.98 -23.44
N VAL A 17 -13.37 -23.84 -23.63
CA VAL A 17 -12.39 -24.10 -22.58
C VAL A 17 -12.64 -23.03 -21.53
N SER A 18 -13.51 -23.36 -20.58
CA SER A 18 -13.61 -22.64 -19.32
C SER A 18 -12.23 -22.75 -18.69
N GLN A 19 -11.52 -21.63 -18.62
CA GLN A 19 -10.40 -21.48 -17.71
C GLN A 19 -11.00 -21.57 -16.31
N ALA A 20 -11.11 -22.81 -15.81
CA ALA A 20 -11.26 -23.06 -14.39
C ALA A 20 -9.95 -22.59 -13.74
N GLN A 21 -9.86 -21.28 -13.47
CA GLN A 21 -9.02 -20.78 -12.41
C GLN A 21 -9.52 -21.48 -11.16
N THR A 22 -8.87 -22.57 -10.78
CA THR A 22 -8.93 -23.07 -9.42
C THR A 22 -8.35 -21.96 -8.58
N LYS A 23 -9.24 -21.06 -8.13
CA LYS A 23 -8.97 -20.13 -7.05
C LYS A 23 -8.74 -21.01 -5.84
N LYS A 24 -7.51 -21.49 -5.68
CA LYS A 24 -7.07 -22.24 -4.50
C LYS A 24 -7.47 -21.38 -3.32
N ALA A 25 -8.40 -21.87 -2.51
CA ALA A 25 -8.79 -21.16 -1.29
C ALA A 25 -7.50 -20.85 -0.50
N PRO A 26 -7.30 -19.59 -0.06
CA PRO A 26 -6.16 -19.26 0.78
C PRO A 26 -6.13 -20.23 1.97
N PRO A 27 -4.97 -20.72 2.42
CA PRO A 27 -4.90 -21.51 3.64
C PRO A 27 -5.60 -20.72 4.74
N GLU A 28 -6.47 -21.37 5.53
CA GLU A 28 -7.37 -20.72 6.49
C GLU A 28 -6.66 -19.78 7.50
N GLY A 29 -5.34 -19.93 7.65
CA GLY A 29 -4.45 -18.98 8.36
C GLY A 29 -4.27 -17.62 7.68
N SER A 30 -4.14 -17.57 6.35
CA SER A 30 -4.00 -16.33 5.56
C SER A 30 -5.24 -15.45 5.67
N ALA A 31 -6.43 -16.05 5.59
CA ALA A 31 -7.69 -15.31 5.65
C ALA A 31 -7.91 -14.65 7.02
N ARG A 32 -7.49 -15.31 8.10
CA ARG A 32 -7.57 -14.75 9.46
C ARG A 32 -6.55 -13.64 9.70
N GLU A 33 -5.32 -13.80 9.18
CA GLU A 33 -4.28 -12.77 9.27
C GLU A 33 -4.62 -11.53 8.45
N GLU A 34 -5.13 -11.70 7.23
CA GLU A 34 -5.64 -10.62 6.39
C GLU A 34 -6.82 -9.89 7.05
N ALA A 35 -7.77 -10.63 7.63
CA ALA A 35 -8.89 -10.03 8.36
C ALA A 35 -8.42 -9.25 9.60
N LEU A 36 -7.39 -9.74 10.29
CA LEU A 36 -6.81 -9.05 11.43
C LEU A 36 -6.15 -7.74 11.00
N GLU A 37 -5.39 -7.75 9.90
CA GLU A 37 -4.82 -6.56 9.28
C GLU A 37 -5.94 -5.55 8.96
N LYS A 38 -6.95 -5.97 8.20
CA LYS A 38 -8.04 -5.08 7.75
C LYS A 38 -8.85 -4.47 8.89
N SER A 39 -8.87 -5.13 10.06
CA SER A 39 -9.53 -4.61 11.25
C SER A 39 -8.72 -3.53 12.01
N VAL A 40 -7.49 -3.25 11.59
CA VAL A 40 -6.67 -2.14 12.12
C VAL A 40 -7.22 -0.82 11.61
N HIS A 41 -7.67 0.03 12.53
CA HIS A 41 -8.10 1.39 12.25
C HIS A 41 -7.36 2.38 13.16
N ILE A 42 -7.26 3.62 12.68
CA ILE A 42 -6.67 4.74 13.42
C ILE A 42 -7.70 5.23 14.43
N THR A 43 -7.30 5.33 15.69
CA THR A 43 -8.15 5.79 16.80
C THR A 43 -7.85 7.23 17.21
N SER A 44 -6.66 7.75 16.85
CA SER A 44 -6.26 9.14 17.09
C SER A 44 -5.25 9.60 16.04
N GLY A 45 -5.31 10.89 15.66
CA GLY A 45 -4.55 11.45 14.54
C GLY A 45 -5.06 10.97 13.17
N PRO A 46 -4.22 11.02 12.12
CA PRO A 46 -2.82 11.43 12.13
C PRO A 46 -2.64 12.93 12.36
N THR A 47 -1.63 13.27 13.16
CA THR A 47 -1.23 14.65 13.44
C THR A 47 0.15 14.90 12.85
N VAL A 48 0.31 16.00 12.11
CA VAL A 48 1.60 16.43 11.61
C VAL A 48 2.19 17.48 12.57
N SER A 49 3.45 17.31 12.93
CA SER A 49 4.17 18.17 13.88
C SER A 49 5.62 18.36 13.43
N ASN A 50 6.35 19.26 14.08
CA ASN A 50 7.78 19.50 13.83
C ASN A 50 8.09 19.74 12.34
N VAL A 51 7.21 20.49 11.67
CA VAL A 51 7.35 20.78 10.24
C VAL A 51 8.45 21.83 10.07
N THR A 52 9.50 21.45 9.37
CA THR A 52 10.59 22.33 8.93
C THR A 52 10.60 22.41 7.41
N ALA A 53 11.47 23.24 6.84
CA ALA A 53 11.67 23.30 5.40
C ALA A 53 12.14 21.96 4.79
N THR A 54 12.65 21.02 5.60
CA THR A 54 13.24 19.76 5.13
C THR A 54 12.75 18.50 5.86
N SER A 55 11.85 18.63 6.85
CA SER A 55 11.35 17.52 7.65
C SER A 55 9.93 17.72 8.16
N ALA A 56 9.25 16.63 8.53
CA ALA A 56 8.00 16.66 9.28
C ALA A 56 7.83 15.35 10.05
N THR A 57 7.14 15.37 11.18
CA THR A 57 6.83 14.17 11.97
C THR A 57 5.32 13.92 11.97
N ILE A 58 4.93 12.70 11.59
CA ILE A 58 3.54 12.25 11.57
C ILE A 58 3.34 11.29 12.74
N THR A 59 2.35 11.56 13.59
CA THR A 59 1.99 10.70 14.72
C THR A 59 0.55 10.24 14.64
N TRP A 60 0.27 9.01 15.05
CA TRP A 60 -1.08 8.44 15.11
C TRP A 60 -1.14 7.25 16.07
N THR A 61 -2.34 6.86 16.49
CA THR A 61 -2.56 5.63 17.28
C THR A 61 -3.55 4.72 16.57
N THR A 62 -3.36 3.41 16.69
CA THR A 62 -4.26 2.38 16.15
C THR A 62 -4.86 1.50 17.25
N ASN A 63 -6.02 0.91 16.98
CA ASN A 63 -6.66 -0.04 17.90
C ASN A 63 -5.84 -1.35 18.09
N LYS A 64 -5.08 -1.74 17.08
CA LYS A 64 -4.30 -2.98 16.96
C LYS A 64 -2.94 -2.71 16.33
N ASN A 65 -2.01 -3.65 16.45
CA ASN A 65 -0.68 -3.55 15.85
C ASN A 65 -0.80 -3.58 14.31
N GLY A 66 -0.36 -2.54 13.62
CA GLY A 66 -0.45 -2.44 12.16
C GLY A 66 -0.31 -1.00 11.66
N ALA A 67 -0.62 -0.78 10.38
CA ALA A 67 -0.56 0.54 9.74
C ALA A 67 0.81 1.24 9.87
N THR A 68 1.90 0.53 9.58
CA THR A 68 3.28 1.02 9.79
C THR A 68 3.86 1.80 8.61
N ASP A 69 3.24 1.70 7.43
CA ASP A 69 3.78 2.24 6.18
C ASP A 69 3.16 3.59 5.84
N VAL A 70 4.00 4.56 5.49
CA VAL A 70 3.62 5.91 5.08
C VAL A 70 4.18 6.18 3.69
N LYS A 71 3.30 6.40 2.71
CA LYS A 71 3.65 6.97 1.40
C LYS A 71 3.50 8.47 1.45
N TYR A 72 4.44 9.24 0.89
CA TYR A 72 4.35 10.69 0.85
C TYR A 72 4.97 11.27 -0.41
N GLY A 73 4.47 12.39 -0.88
CA GLY A 73 4.96 13.04 -2.09
C GLY A 73 4.35 14.42 -2.28
N TYR A 74 4.88 15.17 -3.24
CA TYR A 74 4.41 16.49 -3.63
C TYR A 74 4.35 16.59 -5.16
N ASP A 75 3.58 17.55 -5.69
CA ASP A 75 3.46 17.87 -7.13
C ASP A 75 3.15 16.64 -8.03
N ASN A 76 2.41 15.65 -7.53
CA ASN A 76 2.03 14.39 -8.20
C ASN A 76 3.18 13.54 -8.80
N GLY A 77 4.44 13.99 -8.71
CA GLY A 77 5.55 13.43 -9.51
C GLY A 77 6.39 12.37 -8.79
N HIS A 78 6.52 12.43 -7.46
CA HIS A 78 7.46 11.54 -6.75
C HIS A 78 6.93 11.12 -5.37
N TRP A 79 6.43 9.87 -5.29
CA TRP A 79 6.08 9.23 -4.02
C TRP A 79 7.30 8.55 -3.40
N ARG A 80 7.57 8.85 -2.14
CA ARG A 80 8.55 8.22 -1.28
C ARG A 80 7.84 7.41 -0.20
N THR A 81 8.54 6.46 0.39
CA THR A 81 8.05 5.65 1.51
C THR A 81 8.87 5.93 2.75
N ALA A 82 8.19 6.02 3.88
CA ALA A 82 8.75 5.95 5.20
C ALA A 82 7.96 4.89 5.98
N PHE A 83 8.58 4.28 6.97
CA PHE A 83 7.92 3.27 7.78
C PHE A 83 8.28 3.47 9.25
N LYS A 84 7.35 3.12 10.11
CA LYS A 84 7.63 2.96 11.53
C LYS A 84 8.14 1.55 11.79
N ARG A 85 9.27 1.46 12.49
CA ARG A 85 9.82 0.17 12.93
C ARG A 85 9.07 -0.34 14.17
N GLY A 86 8.63 -1.60 14.13
CA GLY A 86 7.99 -2.27 15.28
C GLY A 86 6.46 -2.18 15.28
N GLY A 87 5.81 -3.34 15.42
CA GLY A 87 4.36 -3.49 15.46
C GLY A 87 3.77 -3.03 16.79
N ALA A 88 3.77 -1.72 17.04
CA ALA A 88 3.11 -1.09 18.18
C ALA A 88 1.84 -0.35 17.74
N LYS A 89 1.01 0.06 18.71
CA LYS A 89 -0.22 0.84 18.49
C LYS A 89 0.03 2.33 18.34
N ASP A 90 1.08 2.87 18.97
CA ASP A 90 1.40 4.31 18.96
C ASP A 90 2.55 4.60 18.01
N HIS A 91 2.30 5.43 16.99
CA HIS A 91 3.17 5.62 15.84
C HIS A 91 3.76 7.01 15.77
N SER A 92 5.03 7.07 15.33
CA SER A 92 5.74 8.30 15.02
C SER A 92 6.69 8.03 13.86
N VAL A 93 6.53 8.77 12.76
CA VAL A 93 7.36 8.68 11.56
C VAL A 93 7.86 10.07 11.19
N THR A 94 9.18 10.22 11.17
CA THR A 94 9.82 11.43 10.65
C THR A 94 10.12 11.28 9.17
N LEU A 95 9.55 12.18 8.37
CA LEU A 95 9.87 12.38 6.97
C LEU A 95 11.05 13.35 6.88
N SER A 96 12.06 13.00 6.09
CA SER A 96 13.30 13.78 5.94
C SER A 96 13.63 14.07 4.47
N GLY A 97 14.50 15.05 4.23
CA GLY A 97 14.88 15.43 2.86
C GLY A 97 13.69 15.99 2.05
N LEU A 98 12.77 16.66 2.74
CA LEU A 98 11.68 17.39 2.08
C LEU A 98 12.25 18.63 1.38
N LYS A 99 11.49 19.13 0.41
CA LYS A 99 11.76 20.38 -0.28
C LYS A 99 10.95 21.52 0.38
N PRO A 100 11.55 22.70 0.60
CA PRO A 100 10.86 23.87 1.15
C PRO A 100 9.70 24.32 0.26
N ASP A 101 8.72 25.00 0.86
CA ASP A 101 7.58 25.63 0.16
C ASP A 101 6.77 24.65 -0.72
N LYS A 102 6.61 23.41 -0.25
CA LYS A 102 5.83 22.37 -0.93
C LYS A 102 4.65 21.89 -0.09
N ASN A 103 3.55 21.64 -0.79
CA ASN A 103 2.40 20.93 -0.24
C ASN A 103 2.62 19.43 -0.42
N TYR A 104 2.86 18.72 0.68
CA TYR A 104 2.98 17.28 0.69
C TYR A 104 1.62 16.63 0.95
N THR A 105 1.36 15.55 0.24
CA THR A 105 0.32 14.57 0.59
C THR A 105 1.00 13.35 1.17
N PHE A 106 0.49 12.84 2.28
CA PHE A 106 0.88 11.56 2.85
C PHE A 106 -0.30 10.60 2.92
N LYS A 107 0.00 9.31 2.91
CA LYS A 107 -0.95 8.20 2.96
C LYS A 107 -0.42 7.17 3.94
N ILE A 108 -1.20 6.83 4.96
CA ILE A 108 -0.90 5.69 5.81
C ILE A 108 -1.54 4.47 5.15
N MET A 109 -0.77 3.41 4.98
CA MET A 109 -1.12 2.28 4.13
C MET A 109 -1.44 1.01 4.91
N THR A 110 -2.09 0.06 4.25
CA THR A 110 -2.09 -1.36 4.61
C THR A 110 -0.81 -2.05 4.20
N ARG A 111 -0.59 -3.24 4.76
CA ARG A 111 0.52 -4.10 4.35
C ARG A 111 0.41 -4.46 2.87
N GLU A 112 -0.81 -4.56 2.35
CA GLU A 112 -1.16 -4.81 0.95
C GLU A 112 -1.14 -3.53 0.09
N GLN A 113 -0.63 -2.42 0.63
CA GLN A 113 -0.51 -1.13 -0.05
C GLN A 113 -1.84 -0.47 -0.45
N GLU A 114 -2.91 -0.76 0.29
CA GLU A 114 -4.18 -0.02 0.22
C GLU A 114 -4.12 1.22 1.13
N VAL A 115 -4.87 2.27 0.80
CA VAL A 115 -4.86 3.51 1.60
C VAL A 115 -5.78 3.37 2.80
N ARG A 116 -5.26 3.53 4.02
CA ARG A 116 -6.09 3.65 5.24
C ARG A 116 -6.58 5.07 5.47
N THR A 117 -5.68 6.03 5.36
CA THR A 117 -5.99 7.45 5.48
C THR A 117 -5.02 8.28 4.68
N THR A 118 -5.44 9.50 4.34
CA THR A 118 -4.66 10.49 3.62
C THR A 118 -4.67 11.79 4.41
N GLY A 119 -3.55 12.50 4.42
CA GLY A 119 -3.46 13.85 4.95
C GLY A 119 -2.48 14.70 4.16
N THR A 120 -2.42 15.98 4.49
CA THR A 120 -1.52 16.93 3.84
C THR A 120 -0.82 17.81 4.87
N PHE A 121 0.32 18.38 4.47
CA PHE A 121 1.00 19.43 5.22
C PHE A 121 1.84 20.29 4.27
N HIS A 122 2.17 21.51 4.70
CA HIS A 122 3.00 22.44 3.95
C HIS A 122 4.33 22.65 4.66
N THR A 123 5.44 22.45 3.97
CA THR A 123 6.76 22.82 4.49
C THR A 123 6.97 24.33 4.35
N PRO A 124 7.44 25.06 5.37
CA PRO A 124 7.74 26.48 5.24
C PRO A 124 8.82 26.75 4.18
N LYS A 125 8.96 28.02 3.83
CA LYS A 125 10.10 28.52 3.06
C LYS A 125 11.40 28.32 3.84
N ALA A 126 12.52 28.23 3.11
CA ALA A 126 13.86 28.06 3.69
C ALA A 126 14.33 29.32 4.42
#